data_AF-A0A5K7XA89-F1
#
_entry.id   AF-A0A5K7XA89-F1
#
_cell.length_a   1.000
_cell.length_b   1.000
_cell.length_c   1.000
_cell.angle_alpha   90.00
_cell.angle_beta   90.00
_cell.angle_gamma   90.00
#
_symmetry.space_group_name_H-M   'P 1'
#
loop_
_entity.id
_entity.type
_entity.pdbx_description
1 polymer ?
#
loop_
_entity_poly.entity_id
_entity_poly.type
_entity_poly.pdbx_seq_one_letter_code
_entity_poly.pdbx_strand_id
1 'polypeptide(L)'
;MNVVHPTKHRRALRLKLLAAISIAAALSSMASGVEYLAEEQTASAASASTATPYLLYRPGAPGDHAKSPVVVALYGAGGSMNASNFASEEFSEIRRELSQAGYVTIVPELGPSHWMNDDAIARVDDVLNMLSRDDSLDAQRVHFLGSSMGGGSALAYAVRRPARVASVISHMGMTDFAAWIAENPGYSSTLAKAYGAAYPQDAQAYDSRSAIRNAKRLADVRVLLIHGMDDENVLPNQSIALYRAMIGRGGDCSLRLVRNAGHTNGSIASLGKKIVAFLANELPEQPVMVDSSGHACVETTTTPGGIQYKVLRRDDAEPAPALIVLSGDANESLGNPYFLQCGLELQARDYACISLDLPSHGNEREGNEPEGLVGWSDRVDAGKPFVQEFTEKVSQVLDDLVAKHIVDVDRIAICGTSRGGFLACHAAAADPRIKAVVCMAPVTSLNTLSEFKNIDHPELADRISLASIAPKLAGRPIWIAIGDQDERVGVDDAIEFSRCLTAESLKQGVPSQAELHVVPEPRGHTTPPRAPAQAADWIEEILRQPTD
;
A
#
# COMPACT_ATOMS: atom_id res chain seq x y z
N MET A 1 -4.33 -75.64 -36.84
CA MET A 1 -3.43 -75.12 -35.79
C MET A 1 -4.22 -74.13 -34.96
N ASN A 2 -4.29 -74.38 -33.65
CA ASN A 2 -5.13 -73.64 -32.69
C ASN A 2 -4.70 -72.17 -32.56
N VAL A 3 -5.66 -71.26 -32.67
CA VAL A 3 -5.50 -69.87 -32.20
C VAL A 3 -6.28 -69.72 -30.90
N VAL A 4 -5.54 -69.58 -29.81
CA VAL A 4 -6.05 -69.38 -28.45
C VAL A 4 -6.24 -67.87 -28.22
N HIS A 5 -7.44 -67.47 -27.85
CA HIS A 5 -7.74 -66.12 -27.32
C HIS A 5 -7.16 -65.95 -25.90
N PRO A 6 -6.46 -64.85 -25.59
CA PRO A 6 -6.24 -64.44 -24.20
C PRO A 6 -7.41 -63.57 -23.72
N THR A 7 -7.83 -63.91 -22.51
CA THR A 7 -9.12 -63.63 -21.88
C THR A 7 -9.10 -62.39 -20.95
N LYS A 8 -10.33 -62.00 -20.61
CA LYS A 8 -10.90 -61.03 -19.65
C LYS A 8 -10.15 -60.72 -18.32
N HIS A 9 -8.97 -61.25 -18.03
CA HIS A 9 -8.27 -61.06 -16.73
C HIS A 9 -7.51 -59.73 -16.57
N ARG A 10 -7.10 -59.05 -17.66
CA ARG A 10 -6.36 -57.77 -17.55
C ARG A 10 -7.24 -56.55 -17.24
N ARG A 11 -8.56 -56.59 -17.50
CA ARG A 11 -9.49 -55.49 -17.15
C ARG A 11 -9.88 -55.49 -15.67
N ALA A 12 -10.05 -56.66 -15.06
CA ALA A 12 -10.41 -56.77 -13.64
C ALA A 12 -9.26 -56.34 -12.70
N LEU A 13 -8.00 -56.54 -13.10
CA LEU A 13 -6.83 -56.12 -12.32
C LEU A 13 -6.59 -54.60 -12.40
N ARG A 14 -6.88 -53.95 -13.53
CA ARG A 14 -6.83 -52.48 -13.67
C ARG A 14 -7.95 -51.76 -12.91
N LEU A 15 -9.16 -52.32 -12.86
CA LEU A 15 -10.26 -51.74 -12.06
C LEU A 15 -9.99 -51.83 -10.55
N LYS A 16 -9.38 -52.93 -10.06
CA LYS A 16 -9.03 -53.06 -8.63
C LYS A 16 -7.85 -52.16 -8.23
N LEU A 17 -6.92 -51.88 -9.13
CA LEU A 17 -5.80 -50.96 -8.86
C LEU A 17 -6.25 -49.49 -8.88
N LEU A 18 -7.16 -49.10 -9.78
CA LEU A 18 -7.76 -47.75 -9.80
C LEU A 18 -8.67 -47.48 -8.58
N ALA A 19 -9.42 -48.49 -8.12
CA ALA A 19 -10.20 -48.39 -6.89
C ALA A 19 -9.31 -48.32 -5.64
N ALA A 20 -8.21 -49.08 -5.58
CA ALA A 20 -7.28 -49.03 -4.45
C ALA A 20 -6.47 -47.73 -4.39
N ILE A 21 -6.11 -47.14 -5.54
CA ILE A 21 -5.45 -45.81 -5.62
C ILE A 21 -6.45 -44.69 -5.25
N SER A 22 -7.72 -44.80 -5.64
CA SER A 22 -8.77 -43.84 -5.24
C SER A 22 -9.09 -43.93 -3.74
N ILE A 23 -9.04 -45.13 -3.15
CA ILE A 23 -9.24 -45.34 -1.72
C ILE A 23 -8.00 -44.90 -0.92
N ALA A 24 -6.77 -45.08 -1.44
CA ALA A 24 -5.56 -44.60 -0.78
C ALA A 24 -5.42 -43.07 -0.83
N ALA A 25 -5.86 -42.42 -1.91
CA ALA A 25 -5.94 -40.95 -1.99
C ALA A 25 -7.01 -40.38 -1.04
N ALA A 26 -8.16 -41.05 -0.91
CA ALA A 26 -9.20 -40.70 0.05
C ALA A 26 -8.77 -40.99 1.51
N LEU A 27 -8.01 -42.05 1.78
CA LEU A 27 -7.50 -42.37 3.12
C LEU A 27 -6.32 -41.48 3.54
N SER A 28 -5.56 -40.94 2.58
CA SER A 28 -4.53 -39.93 2.86
C SER A 28 -5.11 -38.52 3.02
N SER A 29 -6.28 -38.20 2.44
CA SER A 29 -7.02 -36.94 2.70
C SER A 29 -7.75 -36.94 4.04
N MET A 30 -8.16 -38.12 4.53
CA MET A 30 -8.77 -38.30 5.85
C MET A 30 -7.86 -37.95 7.03
N ALA A 31 -6.56 -37.74 6.81
CA ALA A 31 -5.60 -37.44 7.88
C ALA A 31 -5.46 -35.94 8.22
N SER A 32 -6.05 -35.01 7.44
CA SER A 32 -5.93 -33.55 7.67
C SER A 32 -7.23 -32.83 8.07
N GLY A 33 -8.37 -33.53 8.08
CA GLY A 33 -9.55 -33.12 8.85
C GLY A 33 -10.37 -31.90 8.37
N VAL A 34 -10.12 -31.32 7.20
CA VAL A 34 -11.05 -30.32 6.60
C VAL A 34 -11.04 -30.45 5.07
N GLU A 35 -12.00 -31.17 4.49
CA GLU A 35 -12.18 -31.18 3.04
C GLU A 35 -12.86 -29.86 2.59
N TYR A 36 -12.26 -29.15 1.62
CA TYR A 36 -12.90 -28.05 0.91
C TYR A 36 -13.23 -28.54 -0.50
N LEU A 37 -14.41 -29.13 -0.64
CA LEU A 37 -14.78 -29.94 -1.79
C LEU A 37 -15.18 -29.04 -2.96
N ALA A 38 -14.46 -29.17 -4.08
CA ALA A 38 -14.78 -28.48 -5.33
C ALA A 38 -15.74 -29.32 -6.18
N GLU A 39 -16.86 -28.72 -6.59
CA GLU A 39 -17.81 -29.28 -7.55
C GLU A 39 -17.91 -28.37 -8.77
N GLU A 40 -17.86 -28.93 -9.97
CA GLU A 40 -18.15 -28.18 -11.19
C GLU A 40 -19.66 -27.98 -11.31
N GLN A 41 -20.05 -26.73 -11.55
CA GLN A 41 -21.43 -26.28 -11.67
C GLN A 41 -21.57 -25.37 -12.88
N THR A 42 -22.81 -25.04 -13.25
CA THR A 42 -23.09 -24.16 -14.39
C THR A 42 -24.22 -23.21 -14.07
N ALA A 43 -24.01 -21.91 -14.31
CA ALA A 43 -25.03 -20.88 -14.15
C ALA A 43 -25.50 -20.40 -15.53
N SER A 44 -26.80 -20.20 -15.70
CA SER A 44 -27.36 -19.63 -16.93
C SER A 44 -28.49 -18.68 -16.54
N ALA A 45 -28.38 -17.40 -16.93
CA ALA A 45 -29.55 -16.53 -16.90
C ALA A 45 -30.56 -16.99 -17.96
N ALA A 46 -31.85 -16.80 -17.68
CA ALA A 46 -32.93 -17.18 -18.59
C ALA A 46 -32.83 -16.53 -19.99
N SER A 47 -32.03 -15.46 -20.13
CA SER A 47 -31.77 -14.71 -21.36
C SER A 47 -30.35 -14.86 -21.92
N ALA A 48 -29.45 -15.64 -21.28
CA ALA A 48 -28.06 -15.77 -21.72
C ALA A 48 -27.91 -16.81 -22.85
N SER A 49 -27.09 -16.51 -23.86
CA SER A 49 -26.83 -17.40 -25.01
C SER A 49 -25.86 -18.55 -24.69
N THR A 50 -25.06 -18.42 -23.63
CA THR A 50 -24.12 -19.45 -23.15
C THR A 50 -24.12 -19.49 -21.64
N ALA A 51 -24.17 -20.70 -21.08
CA ALA A 51 -24.03 -20.89 -19.65
C ALA A 51 -22.59 -20.65 -19.19
N THR A 52 -22.41 -20.19 -17.96
CA THR A 52 -21.13 -19.92 -17.31
C THR A 52 -20.76 -21.09 -16.39
N PRO A 53 -19.77 -21.91 -16.74
CA PRO A 53 -19.20 -22.89 -15.82
C PRO A 53 -18.51 -22.20 -14.64
N TYR A 54 -18.55 -22.82 -13.47
CA TYR A 54 -17.80 -22.37 -12.30
C TYR A 54 -17.51 -23.54 -11.37
N LEU A 55 -16.41 -23.47 -10.62
CA LEU A 55 -16.17 -24.37 -9.49
C LEU A 55 -16.83 -23.81 -8.23
N LEU A 56 -17.52 -24.66 -7.48
CA LEU A 56 -18.14 -24.36 -6.21
C LEU A 56 -17.43 -25.15 -5.10
N TYR A 57 -16.79 -24.43 -4.19
CA TYR A 57 -16.16 -24.99 -3.01
C TYR A 57 -17.10 -24.84 -1.82
N ARG A 58 -17.47 -25.98 -1.20
CA ARG A 58 -18.26 -25.99 0.03
C ARG A 58 -17.41 -26.40 1.23
N PRO A 59 -17.67 -25.82 2.41
CA PRO A 59 -16.99 -26.23 3.63
C PRO A 59 -17.38 -27.67 3.98
N GLY A 60 -16.42 -28.47 4.46
CA GLY A 60 -16.64 -29.88 4.81
C GLY A 60 -17.52 -30.09 6.05
N ALA A 61 -17.77 -29.02 6.82
CA ALA A 61 -18.73 -28.98 7.92
C ALA A 61 -19.47 -27.63 7.91
N PRO A 62 -20.71 -27.55 8.43
CA PRO A 62 -21.38 -26.26 8.62
C PRO A 62 -20.56 -25.37 9.56
N GLY A 63 -20.20 -24.16 9.13
CA GLY A 63 -19.60 -23.16 10.01
C GLY A 63 -20.65 -22.53 10.94
N ASP A 64 -20.23 -21.57 11.77
CA ASP A 64 -21.10 -20.90 12.76
C ASP A 64 -22.09 -19.89 12.14
N HIS A 65 -22.08 -19.74 10.82
CA HIS A 65 -22.96 -18.82 10.12
C HIS A 65 -24.34 -19.43 9.85
N ALA A 66 -25.41 -18.67 10.14
CA ALA A 66 -26.78 -19.05 9.78
C ALA A 66 -26.99 -19.16 8.25
N LYS A 67 -26.26 -18.35 7.47
CA LYS A 67 -26.12 -18.44 6.02
C LYS A 67 -24.65 -18.26 5.64
N SER A 68 -24.12 -19.11 4.76
CA SER A 68 -22.71 -19.08 4.37
C SER A 68 -22.38 -17.83 3.55
N PRO A 69 -21.41 -17.01 3.97
CA PRO A 69 -20.88 -15.93 3.13
C PRO A 69 -20.15 -16.48 1.90
N VAL A 70 -20.08 -15.69 0.84
CA VAL A 70 -19.56 -16.10 -0.47
C VAL A 70 -18.26 -15.37 -0.79
N VAL A 71 -17.24 -16.10 -1.23
CA VAL A 71 -16.01 -15.55 -1.82
C VAL A 71 -16.00 -15.87 -3.32
N VAL A 72 -15.84 -14.85 -4.15
CA VAL A 72 -15.57 -15.00 -5.59
C VAL A 72 -14.06 -14.92 -5.81
N ALA A 73 -13.44 -16.05 -6.12
CA ALA A 73 -12.01 -16.12 -6.41
C ALA A 73 -11.75 -15.91 -7.91
N LEU A 74 -10.99 -14.87 -8.25
CA LEU A 74 -10.63 -14.51 -9.61
C LEU A 74 -9.15 -14.79 -9.87
N TYR A 75 -8.84 -15.36 -11.04
CA TYR A 75 -7.49 -15.81 -11.39
C TYR A 75 -6.73 -14.84 -12.29
N GLY A 76 -5.41 -14.99 -12.28
CA GLY A 76 -4.48 -14.23 -13.11
C GLY A 76 -4.54 -14.55 -14.61
N ALA A 77 -3.80 -13.77 -15.41
CA ALA A 77 -3.75 -13.93 -16.86
C ALA A 77 -3.26 -15.33 -17.25
N GLY A 78 -3.86 -15.91 -18.28
CA GLY A 78 -3.60 -17.30 -18.70
C GLY A 78 -4.34 -18.36 -17.89
N GLY A 79 -5.02 -17.98 -16.80
CA GLY A 79 -5.76 -18.89 -15.94
C GLY A 79 -7.11 -19.36 -16.51
N SER A 80 -7.73 -20.27 -15.76
CA SER A 80 -9.08 -20.79 -15.97
C SER A 80 -9.66 -21.20 -14.61
N MET A 81 -10.94 -21.60 -14.56
CA MET A 81 -11.50 -22.12 -13.30
C MET A 81 -10.69 -23.32 -12.77
N ASN A 82 -10.12 -24.14 -13.66
CA ASN A 82 -9.33 -25.33 -13.35
C ASN A 82 -7.82 -25.07 -13.17
N ALA A 83 -7.35 -23.88 -13.54
CA ALA A 83 -5.96 -23.47 -13.43
C ALA A 83 -5.90 -22.06 -12.83
N SER A 84 -6.44 -21.93 -11.61
CA SER A 84 -6.56 -20.66 -10.88
C SER A 84 -5.49 -20.55 -9.80
N ASN A 85 -5.13 -19.31 -9.42
CA ASN A 85 -4.28 -19.08 -8.24
C ASN A 85 -4.92 -19.71 -6.99
N PHE A 86 -6.25 -19.66 -6.88
CA PHE A 86 -6.98 -20.24 -5.77
C PHE A 86 -6.79 -21.76 -5.62
N ALA A 87 -6.42 -22.48 -6.68
CA ALA A 87 -6.13 -23.91 -6.64
C ALA A 87 -4.65 -24.22 -6.34
N SER A 88 -3.76 -23.23 -6.30
CA SER A 88 -2.31 -23.44 -6.11
C SER A 88 -1.96 -23.81 -4.67
N GLU A 89 -0.75 -24.31 -4.43
CA GLU A 89 -0.31 -24.71 -3.09
C GLU A 89 -0.20 -23.50 -2.14
N GLU A 90 0.20 -22.34 -2.65
CA GLU A 90 0.29 -21.11 -1.87
C GLU A 90 -1.08 -20.66 -1.33
N PHE A 91 -2.19 -21.08 -1.94
CA PHE A 91 -3.53 -20.78 -1.43
C PHE A 91 -4.07 -21.86 -0.47
N SER A 92 -3.29 -22.88 -0.11
CA SER A 92 -3.76 -24.02 0.71
C SER A 92 -4.23 -23.61 2.09
N GLU A 93 -3.50 -22.70 2.75
CA GLU A 93 -3.93 -22.12 4.02
C GLU A 93 -5.21 -21.29 3.86
N ILE A 94 -5.31 -20.42 2.85
CA ILE A 94 -6.54 -19.64 2.59
C ILE A 94 -7.74 -20.57 2.40
N ARG A 95 -7.62 -21.64 1.60
CA ARG A 95 -8.68 -22.63 1.40
C ARG A 95 -9.09 -23.30 2.71
N ARG A 96 -8.12 -23.70 3.53
CA ARG A 96 -8.37 -24.34 4.83
C ARG A 96 -9.12 -23.41 5.78
N GLU A 97 -8.65 -22.18 5.94
CA GLU A 97 -9.25 -21.21 6.87
C GLU A 97 -10.64 -20.76 6.40
N LEU A 98 -10.86 -20.56 5.08
CA LEU A 98 -12.19 -20.28 4.53
C LEU A 98 -13.17 -21.43 4.79
N SER A 99 -12.73 -22.68 4.60
CA SER A 99 -13.54 -23.87 4.88
C SER A 99 -13.91 -23.96 6.37
N GLN A 100 -12.94 -23.75 7.26
CA GLN A 100 -13.17 -23.75 8.72
C GLN A 100 -14.11 -22.65 9.17
N ALA A 101 -14.04 -21.48 8.54
CA ALA A 101 -14.93 -20.36 8.83
C ALA A 101 -16.30 -20.46 8.11
N GLY A 102 -16.57 -21.54 7.37
CA GLY A 102 -17.88 -21.78 6.74
C GLY A 102 -18.18 -20.90 5.53
N TYR A 103 -17.16 -20.35 4.88
CA TYR A 103 -17.31 -19.62 3.61
C TYR A 103 -17.53 -20.60 2.46
N VAL A 104 -18.35 -20.19 1.50
CA VAL A 104 -18.46 -20.84 0.20
C VAL A 104 -17.61 -20.05 -0.79
N THR A 105 -16.78 -20.73 -1.59
CA THR A 105 -15.98 -20.06 -2.63
C THR A 105 -16.44 -20.49 -4.02
N ILE A 106 -16.53 -19.54 -4.93
CA ILE A 106 -16.71 -19.80 -6.34
C ILE A 106 -15.52 -19.34 -7.17
N VAL A 107 -15.22 -20.11 -8.22
CA VAL A 107 -14.22 -19.76 -9.24
C VAL A 107 -14.91 -19.83 -10.62
N PRO A 108 -15.38 -18.70 -11.17
CA PRO A 108 -16.10 -18.68 -12.44
C PRO A 108 -15.16 -18.82 -13.65
N GLU A 109 -15.61 -19.48 -14.72
CA GLU A 109 -14.88 -19.55 -15.99
C GLU A 109 -15.13 -18.27 -16.83
N LEU A 110 -14.12 -17.42 -16.84
CA LEU A 110 -14.11 -16.12 -17.51
C LEU A 110 -13.16 -16.07 -18.72
N GLY A 111 -12.34 -17.11 -18.93
CA GLY A 111 -11.29 -17.14 -19.95
C GLY A 111 -9.96 -16.48 -19.53
N PRO A 112 -8.87 -16.77 -20.25
CA PRO A 112 -7.49 -16.45 -19.83
C PRO A 112 -7.11 -14.97 -19.97
N SER A 113 -7.90 -14.18 -20.67
CA SER A 113 -7.66 -12.75 -20.91
C SER A 113 -8.93 -11.95 -20.64
N HIS A 114 -9.59 -12.23 -19.52
CA HIS A 114 -10.88 -11.63 -19.22
C HIS A 114 -10.77 -10.15 -18.82
N TRP A 115 -9.74 -9.75 -18.06
CA TRP A 115 -9.48 -8.37 -17.60
C TRP A 115 -10.71 -7.64 -17.03
N MET A 116 -11.67 -8.40 -16.51
CA MET A 116 -13.01 -7.93 -16.14
C MET A 116 -13.67 -7.05 -17.23
N ASN A 117 -13.63 -7.52 -18.47
CA ASN A 117 -14.41 -6.96 -19.57
C ASN A 117 -15.93 -7.15 -19.35
N ASP A 118 -16.76 -6.59 -20.22
CA ASP A 118 -18.21 -6.61 -20.01
C ASP A 118 -18.82 -8.03 -20.06
N ASP A 119 -18.22 -8.96 -20.83
CA ASP A 119 -18.61 -10.38 -20.82
C ASP A 119 -18.29 -11.05 -19.47
N ALA A 120 -17.09 -10.82 -18.93
CA ALA A 120 -16.71 -11.33 -17.62
C ALA A 120 -17.62 -10.79 -16.50
N ILE A 121 -17.99 -9.50 -16.56
CA ILE A 121 -18.95 -8.91 -15.62
C ILE A 121 -20.30 -9.64 -15.72
N ALA A 122 -20.81 -9.86 -16.94
CA ALA A 122 -22.08 -10.54 -17.15
C ALA A 122 -22.06 -11.99 -16.63
N ARG A 123 -20.95 -12.71 -16.84
CA ARG A 123 -20.75 -14.08 -16.34
C ARG A 123 -20.73 -14.14 -14.81
N VAL A 124 -20.01 -13.23 -14.16
CA VAL A 124 -20.03 -13.12 -12.69
C VAL A 124 -21.42 -12.75 -12.20
N ASP A 125 -22.11 -11.82 -12.90
CA ASP A 125 -23.47 -11.43 -12.56
C ASP A 125 -24.42 -12.64 -12.59
N ASP A 126 -24.32 -13.48 -13.62
CA ASP A 126 -25.11 -14.71 -13.79
C ASP A 126 -24.87 -15.74 -12.68
N VAL A 127 -23.60 -15.99 -12.31
CA VAL A 127 -23.28 -16.94 -11.22
C VAL A 127 -23.87 -16.43 -9.90
N LEU A 128 -23.65 -15.16 -9.56
CA LEU A 128 -24.17 -14.59 -8.32
C LEU A 128 -25.71 -14.52 -8.28
N ASN A 129 -26.36 -14.29 -9.42
CA ASN A 129 -27.84 -14.30 -9.52
C ASN A 129 -28.43 -15.71 -9.37
N MET A 130 -27.68 -16.75 -9.75
CA MET A 130 -28.08 -18.12 -9.52
C MET A 130 -27.90 -18.48 -8.03
N LEU A 131 -26.75 -18.14 -7.45
CA LEU A 131 -26.45 -18.40 -6.04
C LEU A 131 -27.37 -17.63 -5.07
N SER A 132 -27.85 -16.45 -5.43
CA SER A 132 -28.79 -15.69 -4.59
C SER A 132 -30.15 -16.37 -4.41
N ARG A 133 -30.44 -17.44 -5.18
CA ARG A 133 -31.64 -18.28 -5.02
C ARG A 133 -31.44 -19.39 -4.00
N ASP A 134 -30.21 -19.63 -3.54
CA ASP A 134 -29.90 -20.59 -2.50
C ASP A 134 -30.04 -19.92 -1.13
N ASP A 135 -31.09 -20.29 -0.39
CA ASP A 135 -31.38 -19.70 0.92
C ASP A 135 -30.31 -20.02 1.98
N SER A 136 -29.41 -20.98 1.72
CA SER A 136 -28.27 -21.26 2.59
C SER A 136 -27.12 -20.26 2.44
N LEU A 137 -27.12 -19.44 1.39
CA LEU A 137 -26.06 -18.47 1.10
C LEU A 137 -26.44 -17.05 1.53
N ASP A 138 -25.46 -16.30 2.00
CA ASP A 138 -25.62 -14.91 2.39
C ASP A 138 -25.32 -13.97 1.22
N ALA A 139 -26.38 -13.57 0.52
CA ALA A 139 -26.29 -12.67 -0.63
C ALA A 139 -25.83 -11.24 -0.30
N GLN A 140 -25.74 -10.86 0.99
CA GLN A 140 -25.22 -9.56 1.43
C GLN A 140 -23.73 -9.62 1.75
N ARG A 141 -23.17 -10.80 2.03
CA ARG A 141 -21.74 -11.01 2.31
C ARG A 141 -21.06 -11.70 1.13
N VAL A 142 -20.97 -10.97 0.02
CA VAL A 142 -20.23 -11.37 -1.18
C VAL A 142 -18.89 -10.64 -1.22
N HIS A 143 -17.82 -11.40 -1.15
CA HIS A 143 -16.46 -10.92 -1.10
C HIS A 143 -15.71 -11.34 -2.35
N PHE A 144 -14.73 -10.55 -2.78
CA PHE A 144 -13.87 -10.90 -3.92
C PHE A 144 -12.44 -11.11 -3.46
N LEU A 145 -11.77 -12.13 -4.01
CA LEU A 145 -10.36 -12.42 -3.79
C LEU A 145 -9.71 -12.64 -5.15
N GLY A 146 -8.63 -11.95 -5.45
CA GLY A 146 -7.92 -12.19 -6.71
C GLY A 146 -6.46 -11.81 -6.68
N SER A 147 -5.68 -12.48 -7.56
CA SER A 147 -4.24 -12.25 -7.75
C SER A 147 -3.96 -11.70 -9.15
N SER A 148 -3.03 -10.74 -9.28
CA SER A 148 -2.58 -10.19 -10.58
C SER A 148 -3.77 -9.64 -11.41
N MET A 149 -4.00 -10.13 -12.63
CA MET A 149 -5.22 -9.84 -13.41
C MET A 149 -6.51 -10.06 -12.61
N GLY A 150 -6.57 -11.10 -11.77
CA GLY A 150 -7.71 -11.39 -10.91
C GLY A 150 -7.91 -10.34 -9.81
N GLY A 151 -6.83 -9.81 -9.24
CA GLY A 151 -6.87 -8.76 -8.21
C GLY A 151 -7.39 -7.43 -8.78
N GLY A 152 -6.84 -7.01 -9.92
CA GLY A 152 -7.35 -5.84 -10.64
C GLY A 152 -8.79 -6.04 -11.12
N SER A 153 -9.14 -7.27 -11.54
CA SER A 153 -10.50 -7.62 -11.94
C SER A 153 -11.51 -7.59 -10.80
N ALA A 154 -11.12 -7.99 -9.59
CA ALA A 154 -11.95 -7.92 -8.40
C ALA A 154 -12.30 -6.46 -8.07
N LEU A 155 -11.31 -5.58 -8.11
CA LEU A 155 -11.52 -4.14 -7.93
C LEU A 155 -12.38 -3.54 -9.05
N ALA A 156 -12.12 -3.89 -10.31
CA ALA A 156 -12.90 -3.42 -11.46
C ALA A 156 -14.37 -3.85 -11.36
N TYR A 157 -14.65 -5.07 -10.92
CA TYR A 157 -16.02 -5.53 -10.67
C TYR A 157 -16.68 -4.73 -9.55
N ALA A 158 -16.00 -4.54 -8.41
CA ALA A 158 -16.50 -3.74 -7.30
C ALA A 158 -16.80 -2.28 -7.71
N VAL A 159 -15.97 -1.67 -8.54
CA VAL A 159 -16.25 -0.37 -9.14
C VAL A 159 -17.55 -0.40 -9.95
N ARG A 160 -17.77 -1.42 -10.77
CA ARG A 160 -18.94 -1.53 -11.67
C ARG A 160 -20.22 -2.00 -10.97
N ARG A 161 -20.12 -2.68 -9.83
CA ARG A 161 -21.20 -3.33 -9.06
C ARG A 161 -21.03 -3.14 -7.54
N PRO A 162 -20.82 -1.91 -7.01
CA PRO A 162 -20.42 -1.72 -5.62
C PRO A 162 -21.45 -2.25 -4.62
N ALA A 163 -22.75 -2.08 -4.91
CA ALA A 163 -23.84 -2.60 -4.07
C ALA A 163 -23.91 -4.14 -3.97
N ARG A 164 -23.12 -4.88 -4.77
CA ARG A 164 -23.04 -6.34 -4.74
C ARG A 164 -21.80 -6.86 -4.01
N VAL A 165 -20.95 -5.98 -3.49
CA VAL A 165 -19.63 -6.35 -2.98
C VAL A 165 -19.47 -5.82 -1.56
N ALA A 166 -19.31 -6.72 -0.60
CA ALA A 166 -19.04 -6.37 0.79
C ALA A 166 -17.56 -6.01 1.00
N SER A 167 -16.65 -6.80 0.42
CA SER A 167 -15.21 -6.48 0.45
C SER A 167 -14.42 -7.09 -0.70
N VAL A 168 -13.23 -6.54 -0.93
CA VAL A 168 -12.27 -6.99 -1.95
C VAL A 168 -10.91 -7.24 -1.32
N ILE A 169 -10.30 -8.37 -1.63
CA ILE A 169 -8.89 -8.67 -1.38
C ILE A 169 -8.20 -8.68 -2.74
N SER A 170 -7.41 -7.64 -3.02
CA SER A 170 -6.63 -7.52 -4.25
C SER A 170 -5.16 -7.78 -3.95
N HIS A 171 -4.69 -8.93 -4.41
CA HIS A 171 -3.30 -9.35 -4.31
C HIS A 171 -2.55 -9.01 -5.60
N MET A 172 -1.51 -8.17 -5.51
CA MET A 172 -0.65 -7.71 -6.62
C MET A 172 -1.45 -7.30 -7.87
N GLY A 173 -2.60 -6.65 -7.65
CA GLY A 173 -3.55 -6.30 -8.71
C GLY A 173 -3.35 -4.88 -9.25
N MET A 174 -3.60 -4.71 -10.54
CA MET A 174 -3.60 -3.40 -11.20
C MET A 174 -4.78 -2.57 -10.70
N THR A 175 -4.50 -1.33 -10.30
CA THR A 175 -5.51 -0.38 -9.79
C THR A 175 -5.72 0.81 -10.74
N ASP A 176 -4.72 1.08 -11.58
CA ASP A 176 -4.71 2.02 -12.70
C ASP A 176 -4.25 1.29 -13.97
N PHE A 177 -5.19 0.93 -14.84
CA PHE A 177 -4.86 0.23 -16.09
C PHE A 177 -4.11 1.12 -17.08
N ALA A 178 -4.30 2.44 -17.03
CA ALA A 178 -3.61 3.37 -17.91
C ALA A 178 -2.13 3.50 -17.51
N ALA A 179 -1.86 3.68 -16.21
CA ALA A 179 -0.48 3.68 -15.69
C ALA A 179 0.19 2.32 -15.92
N TRP A 180 -0.51 1.23 -15.67
CA TRP A 180 0.05 -0.11 -15.84
C TRP A 180 0.44 -0.41 -17.29
N ILE A 181 -0.34 0.02 -18.28
CA ILE A 181 0.02 -0.14 -19.70
C ILE A 181 1.26 0.68 -20.06
N ALA A 182 1.41 1.89 -19.49
CA ALA A 182 2.60 2.69 -19.70
C ALA A 182 3.85 2.00 -19.11
N GLU A 183 3.70 1.34 -17.96
CA GLU A 183 4.74 0.52 -17.32
C GLU A 183 5.01 -0.78 -18.10
N ASN A 184 3.98 -1.37 -18.71
CA ASN A 184 4.00 -2.68 -19.36
C ASN A 184 3.43 -2.64 -20.79
N PRO A 185 4.09 -1.94 -21.74
CA PRO A 185 3.53 -1.69 -23.08
C PRO A 185 3.24 -2.97 -23.88
N GLY A 186 3.89 -4.10 -23.55
CA GLY A 186 3.65 -5.41 -24.16
C GLY A 186 2.21 -5.94 -23.98
N TYR A 187 1.46 -5.45 -22.99
CA TYR A 187 0.08 -5.85 -22.73
C TYR A 187 -0.98 -4.99 -23.47
N SER A 188 -0.56 -3.95 -24.20
CA SER A 188 -1.47 -3.00 -24.86
C SER A 188 -2.47 -3.68 -25.80
N SER A 189 -2.00 -4.60 -26.64
CA SER A 189 -2.85 -5.32 -27.61
C SER A 189 -3.83 -6.28 -26.92
N THR A 190 -3.38 -6.93 -25.85
CA THR A 190 -4.20 -7.84 -25.04
C THR A 190 -5.36 -7.11 -24.39
N LEU A 191 -5.11 -5.97 -23.75
CA LEU A 191 -6.18 -5.19 -23.12
C LEU A 191 -7.06 -4.52 -24.16
N ALA A 192 -6.49 -4.06 -25.28
CA ALA A 192 -7.30 -3.47 -26.35
C ALA A 192 -8.31 -4.47 -26.92
N LYS A 193 -7.90 -5.74 -27.06
CA LYS A 193 -8.81 -6.82 -27.43
C LYS A 193 -9.86 -7.10 -26.36
N ALA A 194 -9.47 -7.12 -25.08
CA ALA A 194 -10.38 -7.39 -23.98
C ALA A 194 -11.45 -6.31 -23.81
N TYR A 195 -11.08 -5.04 -23.98
CA TYR A 195 -11.97 -3.89 -23.83
C TYR A 195 -12.62 -3.44 -25.13
N GLY A 196 -12.17 -3.93 -26.29
CA GLY A 196 -12.64 -3.50 -27.60
C GLY A 196 -12.27 -2.05 -27.92
N ALA A 197 -11.19 -1.53 -27.33
CA ALA A 197 -10.86 -0.11 -27.23
C ALA A 197 -9.34 0.07 -27.13
N ALA A 198 -8.75 0.99 -27.88
CA ALA A 198 -7.30 1.20 -27.88
C ALA A 198 -6.88 2.32 -26.92
N TYR A 199 -5.79 2.15 -26.17
CA TYR A 199 -5.22 3.22 -25.35
C TYR A 199 -4.11 3.96 -26.12
N PRO A 200 -4.01 5.32 -26.06
CA PRO A 200 -4.81 6.25 -25.25
C PRO A 200 -6.09 6.77 -25.92
N GLN A 201 -6.43 6.36 -27.14
CA GLN A 201 -7.55 6.92 -27.90
C GLN A 201 -8.90 6.75 -27.19
N ASP A 202 -9.09 5.61 -26.54
CA ASP A 202 -10.31 5.20 -25.84
C ASP A 202 -10.07 5.05 -24.32
N ALA A 203 -9.35 6.01 -23.72
CA ALA A 203 -8.95 5.97 -22.31
C ALA A 203 -10.12 5.68 -21.34
N GLN A 204 -11.34 6.13 -21.66
CA GLN A 204 -12.54 5.89 -20.86
C GLN A 204 -12.84 4.40 -20.61
N ALA A 205 -12.52 3.51 -21.57
CA ALA A 205 -12.72 2.07 -21.41
C ALA A 205 -11.83 1.47 -20.30
N TYR A 206 -10.65 2.07 -20.09
CA TYR A 206 -9.68 1.71 -19.06
C TYR A 206 -9.99 2.44 -17.74
N ASP A 207 -10.29 3.73 -17.80
CA ASP A 207 -10.61 4.55 -16.63
C ASP A 207 -11.85 4.04 -15.92
N SER A 208 -12.88 3.59 -16.65
CA SER A 208 -14.12 3.05 -16.07
C SER A 208 -13.93 1.73 -15.29
N ARG A 209 -12.78 1.07 -15.44
CA ARG A 209 -12.39 -0.16 -14.72
C ARG A 209 -11.28 0.07 -13.71
N SER A 210 -10.55 1.18 -13.82
CA SER A 210 -9.47 1.53 -12.90
C SER A 210 -10.02 1.98 -11.55
N ALA A 211 -9.69 1.22 -10.51
CA ALA A 211 -10.11 1.51 -9.14
C ALA A 211 -9.64 2.90 -8.68
N ILE A 212 -8.43 3.31 -9.06
CA ILE A 212 -7.89 4.63 -8.67
C ILE A 212 -8.77 5.78 -9.18
N ARG A 213 -9.32 5.66 -10.40
CA ARG A 213 -10.17 6.67 -11.05
C ARG A 213 -11.57 6.68 -10.47
N ASN A 214 -11.95 5.60 -9.79
CA ASN A 214 -13.29 5.37 -9.27
C ASN A 214 -13.31 5.15 -7.74
N ALA A 215 -12.30 5.58 -7.00
CA ALA A 215 -12.18 5.33 -5.56
C ALA A 215 -13.44 5.74 -4.76
N LYS A 216 -14.13 6.81 -5.18
CA LYS A 216 -15.42 7.23 -4.58
C LYS A 216 -16.50 6.15 -4.64
N ARG A 217 -16.51 5.32 -5.69
CA ARG A 217 -17.49 4.23 -5.85
C ARG A 217 -17.22 3.06 -4.91
N LEU A 218 -16.05 3.02 -4.28
CA LEU A 218 -15.65 2.01 -3.31
C LEU A 218 -15.83 2.49 -1.86
N ALA A 219 -16.52 3.62 -1.62
CA ALA A 219 -16.65 4.20 -0.28
C ALA A 219 -17.26 3.22 0.74
N ASP A 220 -18.23 2.41 0.32
CA ASP A 220 -18.89 1.41 1.16
C ASP A 220 -18.30 0.00 1.01
N VAL A 221 -17.22 -0.15 0.23
CA VAL A 221 -16.56 -1.43 -0.02
C VAL A 221 -15.26 -1.48 0.74
N ARG A 222 -15.12 -2.47 1.62
CA ARG A 222 -13.86 -2.67 2.36
C ARG A 222 -12.81 -3.27 1.43
N VAL A 223 -11.60 -2.73 1.39
CA VAL A 223 -10.56 -3.20 0.46
C VAL A 223 -9.27 -3.56 1.20
N LEU A 224 -8.80 -4.80 1.05
CA LEU A 224 -7.47 -5.23 1.48
C LEU A 224 -6.56 -5.35 0.25
N LEU A 225 -5.49 -4.55 0.24
CA LEU A 225 -4.45 -4.57 -0.78
C LEU A 225 -3.23 -5.31 -0.24
N ILE A 226 -2.70 -6.26 -1.01
CA ILE A 226 -1.51 -7.02 -0.65
C ILE A 226 -0.53 -6.94 -1.83
N HIS A 227 0.70 -6.48 -1.63
CA HIS A 227 1.67 -6.30 -2.71
C HIS A 227 3.09 -6.66 -2.28
N GLY A 228 3.84 -7.35 -3.13
CA GLY A 228 5.27 -7.53 -2.94
C GLY A 228 6.03 -6.27 -3.36
N MET A 229 7.07 -5.88 -2.62
CA MET A 229 7.84 -4.66 -2.92
C MET A 229 8.80 -4.80 -4.10
N ASP A 230 9.16 -6.02 -4.48
CA ASP A 230 10.08 -6.32 -5.58
C ASP A 230 9.30 -6.74 -6.85
N ASP A 231 8.02 -6.36 -6.91
CA ASP A 231 7.15 -6.68 -8.04
C ASP A 231 7.45 -5.77 -9.23
N GLU A 232 8.10 -6.32 -10.24
CA GLU A 232 8.43 -5.62 -11.48
C GLU A 232 7.35 -5.76 -12.57
N ASN A 233 6.35 -6.62 -12.35
CA ASN A 233 5.29 -6.87 -13.33
C ASN A 233 4.09 -5.94 -13.11
N VAL A 234 3.67 -5.81 -11.85
CA VAL A 234 2.67 -4.85 -11.40
C VAL A 234 3.34 -4.07 -10.29
N LEU A 235 3.70 -2.82 -10.53
CA LEU A 235 4.50 -2.09 -9.56
C LEU A 235 3.73 -1.90 -8.24
N PRO A 236 4.39 -1.97 -7.06
CA PRO A 236 3.76 -1.76 -5.75
C PRO A 236 2.99 -0.44 -5.65
N ASN A 237 3.45 0.57 -6.42
CA ASN A 237 2.81 1.87 -6.52
C ASN A 237 1.33 1.79 -6.94
N GLN A 238 0.92 0.75 -7.66
CA GLN A 238 -0.50 0.50 -7.97
C GLN A 238 -1.34 0.38 -6.70
N SER A 239 -0.92 -0.44 -5.73
CA SER A 239 -1.65 -0.61 -4.48
C SER A 239 -1.48 0.59 -3.54
N ILE A 240 -0.27 1.17 -3.48
CA ILE A 240 0.01 2.36 -2.66
C ILE A 240 -0.88 3.54 -3.10
N ALA A 241 -0.99 3.79 -4.40
CA ALA A 241 -1.80 4.89 -4.94
C ALA A 241 -3.29 4.70 -4.63
N LEU A 242 -3.83 3.48 -4.78
CA LEU A 242 -5.24 3.21 -4.48
C LEU A 242 -5.54 3.35 -3.00
N TYR A 243 -4.70 2.80 -2.13
CA TYR A 243 -4.80 2.97 -0.68
C TYR A 243 -4.89 4.46 -0.31
N ARG A 244 -3.96 5.28 -0.83
CA ARG A 244 -3.98 6.75 -0.61
C ARG A 244 -5.28 7.38 -1.09
N ALA A 245 -5.77 6.99 -2.26
CA ALA A 245 -6.98 7.57 -2.83
C ALA A 245 -8.25 7.20 -2.04
N MET A 246 -8.32 6.00 -1.46
CA MET A 246 -9.45 5.56 -0.63
C MET A 246 -9.40 6.19 0.76
N ILE A 247 -8.26 6.10 1.45
CA ILE A 247 -8.08 6.67 2.79
C ILE A 247 -8.24 8.19 2.80
N GLY A 248 -7.69 8.89 1.79
CA GLY A 248 -7.88 10.35 1.66
C GLY A 248 -9.33 10.79 1.43
N ARG A 249 -10.26 9.84 1.24
CA ARG A 249 -11.71 10.07 1.13
C ARG A 249 -12.51 9.46 2.29
N GLY A 250 -11.84 8.97 3.33
CA GLY A 250 -12.46 8.31 4.48
C GLY A 250 -13.01 6.91 4.19
N GLY A 251 -12.55 6.24 3.11
CA GLY A 251 -12.95 4.87 2.80
C GLY A 251 -12.21 3.83 3.65
N ASP A 252 -12.78 2.62 3.76
CA ASP A 252 -12.17 1.49 4.48
C ASP A 252 -11.21 0.73 3.54
N CYS A 253 -9.93 1.04 3.63
CA CYS A 253 -8.88 0.36 2.87
C CYS A 253 -7.70 0.01 3.77
N SER A 254 -7.25 -1.25 3.72
CA SER A 254 -6.03 -1.73 4.37
C SER A 254 -4.98 -2.04 3.31
N LEU A 255 -3.72 -1.74 3.59
CA LEU A 255 -2.59 -2.06 2.70
C LEU A 255 -1.57 -2.91 3.46
N ARG A 256 -1.09 -3.96 2.80
CA ARG A 256 0.00 -4.82 3.26
C ARG A 256 1.05 -4.93 2.16
N LEU A 257 2.21 -4.35 2.40
CA LEU A 257 3.37 -4.41 1.54
C LEU A 257 4.36 -5.44 2.10
N VAL A 258 4.79 -6.37 1.26
CA VAL A 258 5.63 -7.52 1.63
C VAL A 258 7.02 -7.31 1.05
N ARG A 259 8.02 -7.15 1.91
CA ARG A 259 9.42 -7.00 1.50
C ARG A 259 9.97 -8.28 0.88
N ASN A 260 10.97 -8.14 0.00
CA ASN A 260 11.68 -9.25 -0.63
C ASN A 260 10.76 -10.20 -1.40
N ALA A 261 9.63 -9.68 -1.89
CA ALA A 261 8.62 -10.44 -2.60
C ALA A 261 8.33 -9.78 -3.95
N GLY A 262 8.52 -10.53 -5.04
CA GLY A 262 8.14 -10.12 -6.39
C GLY A 262 6.73 -10.59 -6.77
N HIS A 263 6.45 -10.66 -8.09
CA HIS A 263 5.15 -11.04 -8.65
C HIS A 263 4.83 -12.55 -8.51
N THR A 264 4.68 -13.03 -7.28
CA THR A 264 4.46 -14.45 -6.99
C THR A 264 3.32 -14.66 -6.00
N ASN A 265 2.73 -15.85 -5.99
CA ASN A 265 1.70 -16.18 -4.99
C ASN A 265 2.28 -16.30 -3.56
N GLY A 266 3.60 -16.36 -3.37
CA GLY A 266 4.21 -16.64 -2.07
C GLY A 266 3.89 -15.60 -0.97
N SER A 267 3.70 -14.33 -1.35
CA SER A 267 3.40 -13.23 -0.43
C SER A 267 2.01 -13.31 0.22
N ILE A 268 1.10 -14.16 -0.30
CA ILE A 268 -0.23 -14.39 0.30
C ILE A 268 -0.32 -15.69 1.10
N ALA A 269 0.71 -16.54 1.05
CA ALA A 269 0.59 -17.94 1.46
C ALA A 269 0.24 -18.13 2.95
N SER A 270 0.79 -17.28 3.82
CA SER A 270 0.59 -17.33 5.27
C SER A 270 -0.54 -16.43 5.78
N LEU A 271 -1.42 -15.95 4.90
CA LEU A 271 -2.41 -14.93 5.24
C LEU A 271 -3.82 -15.47 5.45
N GLY A 272 -4.06 -16.80 5.44
CA GLY A 272 -5.41 -17.37 5.54
C GLY A 272 -6.21 -16.85 6.74
N LYS A 273 -5.65 -16.91 7.94
CA LYS A 273 -6.31 -16.39 9.16
C LYS A 273 -6.62 -14.90 9.09
N LYS A 274 -5.67 -14.12 8.58
CA LYS A 274 -5.80 -12.66 8.43
C LYS A 274 -6.86 -12.30 7.40
N ILE A 275 -6.91 -13.05 6.30
CA ILE A 275 -7.93 -12.91 5.26
C ILE A 275 -9.30 -13.21 5.84
N VAL A 276 -9.49 -14.32 6.57
CA VAL A 276 -10.78 -14.64 7.20
C VAL A 276 -11.19 -13.56 8.20
N ALA A 277 -10.27 -13.07 9.04
CA ALA A 277 -10.54 -11.97 9.96
C ALA A 277 -10.94 -10.67 9.23
N PHE A 278 -10.32 -10.38 8.07
CA PHE A 278 -10.71 -9.23 7.24
C PHE A 278 -12.15 -9.40 6.77
N LEU A 279 -12.48 -10.56 6.21
CA LEU A 279 -13.82 -10.87 5.70
C LEU A 279 -14.89 -10.80 6.80
N ALA A 280 -14.55 -11.23 8.02
CA ALA A 280 -15.41 -11.19 9.21
C ALA A 280 -15.57 -9.78 9.82
N ASN A 281 -14.83 -8.77 9.32
CA ASN A 281 -14.75 -7.43 9.91
C ASN A 281 -14.15 -7.40 11.32
N GLU A 282 -13.15 -8.25 11.56
CA GLU A 282 -12.50 -8.42 12.85
C GLU A 282 -11.05 -7.92 12.87
N LEU A 283 -10.53 -7.40 11.75
CA LEU A 283 -9.14 -6.94 11.70
C LEU A 283 -8.93 -5.63 12.50
N PRO A 284 -7.99 -5.61 13.48
CA PRO A 284 -7.45 -4.37 14.01
C PRO A 284 -6.50 -3.71 13.02
N GLU A 285 -6.24 -2.40 13.17
CA GLU A 285 -5.23 -1.64 12.41
C GLU A 285 -3.91 -2.41 12.31
N GLN A 286 -3.37 -2.55 11.10
CA GLN A 286 -2.18 -3.36 10.81
C GLN A 286 -1.01 -2.47 10.35
N PRO A 287 0.24 -2.89 10.63
CA PRO A 287 1.41 -2.25 10.04
C PRO A 287 1.37 -2.44 8.52
N VAL A 288 1.57 -1.34 7.80
CA VAL A 288 1.45 -1.35 6.34
C VAL A 288 2.63 -2.09 5.67
N MET A 289 3.78 -2.18 6.33
CA MET A 289 4.97 -2.89 5.85
C MET A 289 5.28 -4.12 6.70
N VAL A 290 5.54 -5.25 6.04
CA VAL A 290 5.96 -6.51 6.68
C VAL A 290 7.04 -7.22 5.88
N ASP A 291 7.79 -8.11 6.51
CA ASP A 291 8.64 -9.07 5.80
C ASP A 291 7.80 -10.22 5.20
N SER A 292 8.48 -11.14 4.49
CA SER A 292 7.85 -12.33 3.90
C SER A 292 7.28 -13.31 4.94
N SER A 293 7.78 -13.27 6.19
CA SER A 293 7.26 -14.07 7.30
C SER A 293 6.06 -13.42 7.99
N GLY A 294 5.80 -12.16 7.68
CA GLY A 294 4.65 -11.38 8.11
C GLY A 294 4.82 -10.61 9.41
N HIS A 295 6.06 -10.45 9.89
CA HIS A 295 6.43 -9.60 11.02
C HIS A 295 6.47 -8.12 10.61
N ALA A 296 6.05 -7.25 11.53
CA ALA A 296 6.14 -5.81 11.37
C ALA A 296 7.60 -5.38 11.43
N CYS A 297 8.09 -4.65 10.43
CA CYS A 297 9.51 -4.31 10.32
C CYS A 297 9.87 -2.95 10.93
N VAL A 298 8.98 -2.39 11.75
CA VAL A 298 9.20 -1.14 12.47
C VAL A 298 9.61 -1.48 13.90
N GLU A 299 10.91 -1.38 14.16
CA GLU A 299 11.46 -1.56 15.50
C GLU A 299 11.27 -0.26 16.29
N THR A 300 10.78 -0.39 17.53
CA THR A 300 10.80 0.73 18.48
C THR A 300 12.04 0.60 19.34
N THR A 301 12.79 1.68 19.46
CA THR A 301 14.03 1.71 20.23
C THR A 301 14.11 3.00 21.03
N THR A 302 15.11 3.11 21.89
CA THR A 302 15.27 4.24 22.81
C THR A 302 16.74 4.56 22.93
N THR A 303 17.09 5.84 22.86
CA THR A 303 18.45 6.31 23.12
C THR A 303 18.79 6.11 24.61
N PRO A 304 20.08 6.10 25.01
CA PRO A 304 20.46 6.12 26.44
C PRO A 304 19.86 7.31 27.21
N GLY A 305 19.56 8.42 26.53
CA GLY A 305 18.90 9.60 27.09
C GLY A 305 17.37 9.48 27.21
N GLY A 306 16.78 8.33 26.87
CA GLY A 306 15.33 8.08 27.01
C GLY A 306 14.48 8.55 25.84
N ILE A 307 15.07 8.98 24.72
CA ILE A 307 14.32 9.43 23.54
C ILE A 307 13.86 8.19 22.77
N GLN A 308 12.55 8.01 22.64
CA GLN A 308 11.98 6.94 21.81
C GLN A 308 12.00 7.33 20.34
N TYR A 309 12.40 6.40 19.49
CA TYR A 309 12.33 6.54 18.05
C TYR A 309 12.08 5.18 17.40
N LYS A 310 11.70 5.19 16.14
CA LYS A 310 11.39 4.01 15.36
C LYS A 310 12.30 3.89 14.15
N VAL A 311 12.62 2.64 13.81
CA VAL A 311 13.46 2.30 12.67
C VAL A 311 12.76 1.27 11.81
N LEU A 312 12.62 1.57 10.53
CA LEU A 312 12.25 0.65 9.48
C LEU A 312 13.50 0.40 8.62
N ARG A 313 13.99 -0.83 8.56
CA ARG A 313 15.19 -1.21 7.77
C ARG A 313 15.22 -2.70 7.47
N ARG A 314 16.05 -3.13 6.51
CA ARG A 314 16.32 -4.56 6.28
C ARG A 314 17.23 -5.13 7.38
N ASP A 315 17.15 -6.44 7.59
CA ASP A 315 17.79 -7.14 8.73
C ASP A 315 19.26 -7.55 8.43
N ASP A 316 19.74 -7.37 7.20
CA ASP A 316 21.11 -7.62 6.78
C ASP A 316 22.04 -6.48 7.24
N ALA A 317 22.90 -6.79 8.21
CA ALA A 317 23.68 -5.81 8.95
C ALA A 317 24.91 -5.28 8.16
N GLU A 318 24.70 -4.19 7.44
CA GLU A 318 25.67 -3.12 7.15
C GLU A 318 25.01 -1.77 7.52
N PRO A 319 25.78 -0.73 7.88
CA PRO A 319 25.23 0.62 8.02
C PRO A 319 24.58 1.08 6.70
N ALA A 320 23.29 1.38 6.76
CA ALA A 320 22.51 1.76 5.59
C ALA A 320 22.49 3.29 5.38
N PRO A 321 22.37 3.79 4.15
CA PRO A 321 21.97 5.18 3.95
C PRO A 321 20.63 5.43 4.66
N ALA A 322 20.40 6.64 5.16
CA ALA A 322 19.28 6.92 6.07
C ALA A 322 18.37 8.04 5.58
N LEU A 323 17.07 7.86 5.82
CA LEU A 323 16.05 8.87 5.68
C LEU A 323 15.31 9.06 6.99
N ILE A 324 15.43 10.24 7.60
CA ILE A 324 14.53 10.63 8.70
C ILE A 324 13.21 11.11 8.09
N VAL A 325 12.07 10.56 8.52
CA VAL A 325 10.72 10.86 8.00
C VAL A 325 9.89 11.53 9.09
N LEU A 326 9.49 12.78 8.86
CA LEU A 326 8.75 13.59 9.84
C LEU A 326 7.34 13.96 9.32
N SER A 327 6.30 13.67 10.12
CA SER A 327 4.94 14.10 9.81
C SER A 327 4.08 14.43 11.03
N GLY A 328 4.15 13.60 12.08
CA GLY A 328 3.40 13.74 13.33
C GLY A 328 4.05 12.90 14.43
N ASP A 329 3.42 11.85 14.93
CA ASP A 329 4.13 10.89 15.76
C ASP A 329 4.90 9.85 14.90
N ALA A 330 5.79 9.09 15.54
CA ALA A 330 6.64 8.11 14.85
C ALA A 330 5.83 6.91 14.31
N ASN A 331 4.71 6.53 14.94
CA ASN A 331 3.81 5.50 14.40
C ASN A 331 3.10 6.01 13.16
N GLU A 332 2.58 7.25 13.18
CA GLU A 332 1.95 7.86 12.01
C GLU A 332 2.94 7.96 10.86
N SER A 333 4.16 8.45 11.14
CA SER A 333 5.16 8.72 10.10
C SER A 333 5.66 7.47 9.38
N LEU A 334 5.87 6.35 10.09
CA LEU A 334 6.33 5.09 9.49
C LEU A 334 5.19 4.08 9.24
N GLY A 335 4.04 4.25 9.87
CA GLY A 335 2.88 3.38 9.72
C GLY A 335 1.94 3.80 8.61
N ASN A 336 1.98 5.06 8.18
CA ASN A 336 1.11 5.59 7.13
C ASN A 336 1.86 5.79 5.80
N PRO A 337 1.51 5.05 4.73
CA PRO A 337 2.09 5.17 3.38
C PRO A 337 1.98 6.55 2.73
N TYR A 338 1.07 7.39 3.23
CA TYR A 338 1.01 8.78 2.80
C TYR A 338 2.25 9.55 3.28
N PHE A 339 2.65 9.40 4.54
CA PHE A 339 3.83 10.08 5.08
C PHE A 339 5.13 9.34 4.78
N LEU A 340 5.11 8.01 4.78
CA LEU A 340 6.27 7.17 4.43
C LEU A 340 6.57 7.14 2.93
N GLN A 341 5.79 7.81 2.08
CA GLN A 341 5.86 7.70 0.62
C GLN A 341 7.26 7.78 0.00
N CYS A 342 8.09 8.74 0.41
CA CYS A 342 9.47 8.87 -0.08
C CYS A 342 10.36 7.77 0.52
N GLY A 343 10.12 7.42 1.79
CA GLY A 343 10.78 6.30 2.45
C GLY A 343 10.46 4.94 1.82
N LEU A 344 9.27 4.72 1.27
CA LEU A 344 8.95 3.47 0.55
C LEU A 344 9.81 3.31 -0.71
N GLU A 345 10.02 4.40 -1.46
CA GLU A 345 10.87 4.41 -2.66
C GLU A 345 12.35 4.18 -2.31
N LEU A 346 12.81 4.74 -1.19
CA LEU A 346 14.19 4.59 -0.71
C LEU A 346 14.43 3.26 0.02
N GLN A 347 13.40 2.66 0.64
CA GLN A 347 13.47 1.30 1.20
C GLN A 347 13.78 0.25 0.12
N ALA A 348 13.27 0.45 -1.10
CA ALA A 348 13.61 -0.40 -2.25
C ALA A 348 15.09 -0.27 -2.68
N ARG A 349 15.82 0.71 -2.11
CA ARG A 349 17.24 1.01 -2.35
C ARG A 349 18.05 0.84 -1.06
N ASP A 350 17.54 0.03 -0.13
CA ASP A 350 18.16 -0.35 1.13
C ASP A 350 18.39 0.81 2.12
N TYR A 351 17.62 1.90 2.04
CA TYR A 351 17.67 2.95 3.06
C TYR A 351 17.03 2.51 4.37
N ALA A 352 17.63 2.89 5.50
CA ALA A 352 16.96 2.90 6.79
C ALA A 352 16.01 4.12 6.87
N CYS A 353 14.75 3.90 7.24
CA CYS A 353 13.78 4.96 7.51
C CYS A 353 13.60 5.12 9.02
N ILE A 354 13.80 6.34 9.52
CA ILE A 354 13.75 6.66 10.95
C ILE A 354 12.66 7.68 11.22
N SER A 355 11.95 7.54 12.33
CA SER A 355 11.05 8.59 12.80
C SER A 355 11.03 8.69 14.32
N LEU A 356 10.64 9.87 14.81
CA LEU A 356 10.48 10.22 16.21
C LEU A 356 9.29 11.17 16.32
N ASP A 357 8.70 11.23 17.51
CA ASP A 357 7.52 12.04 17.75
C ASP A 357 7.85 13.53 17.60
N LEU A 358 7.01 14.26 16.86
CA LEU A 358 7.10 15.71 16.79
C LEU A 358 6.59 16.35 18.10
N PRO A 359 7.02 17.57 18.46
CA PRO A 359 6.51 18.29 19.62
C PRO A 359 4.97 18.33 19.62
N SER A 360 4.35 18.18 20.79
CA SER A 360 2.88 18.12 20.92
C SER A 360 2.19 16.95 20.17
N HIS A 361 2.91 15.87 19.85
CA HIS A 361 2.34 14.62 19.31
C HIS A 361 2.80 13.42 20.14
N GLY A 362 2.03 12.33 20.13
CA GLY A 362 2.46 11.08 20.76
C GLY A 362 2.95 11.27 22.20
N ASN A 363 4.17 10.79 22.48
CA ASN A 363 4.81 10.90 23.79
C ASN A 363 5.43 12.27 24.08
N GLU A 364 5.48 13.17 23.09
CA GLU A 364 6.02 14.52 23.20
C GLU A 364 4.98 15.54 23.66
N ARG A 365 3.79 15.08 24.06
CA ARG A 365 2.74 15.91 24.65
C ARG A 365 3.01 16.22 26.12
N GLU A 366 2.86 17.49 26.49
CA GLU A 366 3.00 17.96 27.86
C GLU A 366 1.65 18.16 28.55
N GLY A 367 1.38 17.34 29.57
CA GLY A 367 0.15 17.46 30.36
C GLY A 367 -1.11 17.31 29.51
N ASN A 368 -1.97 18.33 29.53
CA ASN A 368 -3.23 18.36 28.78
C ASN A 368 -3.16 19.29 27.57
N GLU A 369 -1.97 19.61 27.06
CA GLU A 369 -1.87 20.49 25.89
C GLU A 369 -2.60 19.89 24.67
N PRO A 370 -3.15 20.75 23.77
CA PRO A 370 -3.69 20.32 22.51
C PRO A 370 -2.64 19.59 21.66
N GLU A 371 -3.08 18.59 20.91
CA GLU A 371 -2.21 17.89 19.97
C GLU A 371 -1.95 18.74 18.72
N GLY A 372 -0.77 18.59 18.12
CA GLY A 372 -0.48 19.21 16.83
C GLY A 372 -0.14 20.68 16.88
N LEU A 373 -0.50 21.39 15.80
CA LEU A 373 -0.16 22.79 15.59
C LEU A 373 -0.82 23.74 16.61
N VAL A 374 -1.94 23.34 17.22
CA VAL A 374 -2.56 24.09 18.33
C VAL A 374 -1.68 24.00 19.58
N GLY A 375 -1.08 22.84 19.86
CA GLY A 375 -0.09 22.72 20.92
C GLY A 375 1.14 23.59 20.64
N TRP A 376 1.55 23.69 19.37
CA TRP A 376 2.66 24.57 18.98
C TRP A 376 2.35 26.04 19.17
N SER A 377 1.13 26.50 18.84
CA SER A 377 0.73 27.89 19.09
C SER A 377 0.79 28.22 20.59
N ASP A 378 0.30 27.32 21.44
CA ASP A 378 0.37 27.48 22.90
C ASP A 378 1.83 27.52 23.40
N ARG A 379 2.70 26.66 22.85
CA ARG A 379 4.13 26.64 23.18
C ARG A 379 4.84 27.91 22.73
N VAL A 380 4.47 28.49 21.58
CA VAL A 380 5.01 29.77 21.11
C VAL A 380 4.59 30.90 22.04
N ASP A 381 3.31 31.01 22.41
CA ASP A 381 2.84 32.06 23.33
C ASP A 381 3.46 31.94 24.72
N ALA A 382 3.73 30.71 25.18
CA ALA A 382 4.45 30.46 26.41
C ALA A 382 5.97 30.70 26.30
N GLY A 383 6.49 31.05 25.10
CA GLY A 383 7.92 31.25 24.87
C GLY A 383 8.77 29.98 25.03
N LYS A 384 8.19 28.79 24.86
CA LYS A 384 8.89 27.51 25.00
C LYS A 384 9.77 27.22 23.78
N PRO A 385 11.03 26.77 23.95
CA PRO A 385 11.97 26.54 22.85
C PRO A 385 11.79 25.17 22.18
N PHE A 386 10.55 24.75 21.92
CA PHE A 386 10.23 23.37 21.51
C PHE A 386 10.89 22.93 20.19
N VAL A 387 11.15 23.86 19.27
CA VAL A 387 11.88 23.57 18.02
C VAL A 387 13.33 23.22 18.32
N GLN A 388 14.00 23.97 19.19
CA GLN A 388 15.38 23.70 19.59
C GLN A 388 15.48 22.34 20.28
N GLU A 389 14.61 22.10 21.27
CA GLU A 389 14.54 20.83 22.01
C GLU A 389 14.35 19.64 21.05
N PHE A 390 13.48 19.79 20.05
CA PHE A 390 13.30 18.76 19.01
C PHE A 390 14.57 18.51 18.20
N THR A 391 15.25 19.57 17.73
CA THR A 391 16.48 19.39 16.95
C THR A 391 17.61 18.72 17.75
N GLU A 392 17.71 19.02 19.04
CA GLU A 392 18.65 18.35 19.95
C GLU A 392 18.31 16.85 20.11
N LYS A 393 17.02 16.49 20.13
CA LYS A 393 16.59 15.09 20.12
C LYS A 393 16.96 14.38 18.83
N VAL A 394 16.78 15.03 17.67
CA VAL A 394 17.21 14.47 16.38
C VAL A 394 18.71 14.15 16.37
N SER A 395 19.55 15.08 16.84
CA SER A 395 20.99 14.86 16.95
C SER A 395 21.36 13.69 17.87
N GLN A 396 20.67 13.55 19.02
CA GLN A 396 20.89 12.42 19.94
C GLN A 396 20.44 11.08 19.35
N VAL A 397 19.36 11.06 18.56
CA VAL A 397 18.94 9.86 17.83
C VAL A 397 19.97 9.48 16.77
N LEU A 398 20.52 10.46 16.05
CA LEU A 398 21.60 10.22 15.09
C LEU A 398 22.87 9.67 15.78
N ASP A 399 23.23 10.17 16.95
CA ASP A 399 24.37 9.64 17.73
C ASP A 399 24.17 8.16 18.08
N ASP A 400 22.97 7.80 18.55
CA ASP A 400 22.63 6.43 18.91
C ASP A 400 22.58 5.49 17.69
N LEU A 401 22.03 5.95 16.56
CA LEU A 401 22.00 5.19 15.31
C LEU A 401 23.40 4.89 14.77
N VAL A 402 24.31 5.88 14.83
CA VAL A 402 25.72 5.72 14.43
C VAL A 402 26.44 4.77 15.40
N ALA A 403 26.24 4.95 16.71
CA ALA A 403 26.85 4.08 17.72
C ALA A 403 26.40 2.61 17.60
N LYS A 404 25.15 2.38 17.18
CA LYS A 404 24.58 1.05 16.91
C LYS A 404 24.97 0.48 15.54
N HIS A 405 25.76 1.19 14.73
CA HIS A 405 26.11 0.81 13.36
C HIS A 405 24.87 0.54 12.48
N ILE A 406 23.79 1.30 12.68
CA ILE A 406 22.56 1.17 11.89
C ILE A 406 22.62 2.02 10.63
N VAL A 407 23.20 3.22 10.71
CA VAL A 407 23.20 4.20 9.61
C VAL A 407 24.62 4.57 9.18
N ASP A 408 24.79 4.76 7.88
CA ASP A 408 25.94 5.41 7.28
C ASP A 408 25.85 6.92 7.52
N VAL A 409 26.77 7.43 8.34
CA VAL A 409 26.77 8.84 8.79
C VAL A 409 26.99 9.84 7.65
N ASP A 410 27.59 9.40 6.54
CA ASP A 410 27.87 10.26 5.40
C ASP A 410 26.68 10.31 4.41
N ARG A 411 25.70 9.42 4.57
CA ARG A 411 24.53 9.32 3.69
C ARG A 411 23.22 9.44 4.47
N ILE A 412 23.00 10.62 5.06
CA ILE A 412 21.78 10.93 5.82
C ILE A 412 20.98 12.04 5.10
N ALA A 413 19.74 11.74 4.75
CA ALA A 413 18.73 12.70 4.34
C ALA A 413 17.61 12.81 5.38
N ILE A 414 16.85 13.90 5.31
CA ILE A 414 15.63 14.09 6.09
C ILE A 414 14.50 14.55 5.17
N CYS A 415 13.29 14.07 5.41
CA CYS A 415 12.10 14.54 4.73
C CYS A 415 10.95 14.78 5.69
N GLY A 416 10.02 15.63 5.27
CA GLY A 416 8.78 15.78 6.01
C GLY A 416 7.65 16.44 5.24
N THR A 417 6.44 16.20 5.74
CA THR A 417 5.21 16.74 5.16
C THR A 417 4.64 17.84 6.05
N SER A 418 4.23 18.99 5.48
CA SER A 418 3.62 20.09 6.24
C SER A 418 4.52 20.54 7.41
N ARG A 419 4.04 20.45 8.65
CA ARG A 419 4.81 20.70 9.88
C ARG A 419 6.09 19.84 10.01
N GLY A 420 6.09 18.65 9.41
CA GLY A 420 7.27 17.81 9.34
C GLY A 420 8.36 18.41 8.44
N GLY A 421 7.99 19.07 7.34
CA GLY A 421 8.93 19.77 6.46
C GLY A 421 9.57 20.98 7.17
N PHE A 422 8.79 21.67 7.99
CA PHE A 422 9.30 22.74 8.87
C PHE A 422 10.40 22.22 9.80
N LEU A 423 10.12 21.15 10.56
CA LEU A 423 11.11 20.58 11.48
C LEU A 423 12.27 19.89 10.78
N ALA A 424 12.08 19.35 9.57
CA ALA A 424 13.15 18.80 8.75
C ALA A 424 14.21 19.87 8.41
N CYS A 425 13.76 21.07 8.01
CA CYS A 425 14.64 22.21 7.76
C CYS A 425 15.37 22.68 9.03
N HIS A 426 14.67 22.76 10.17
CA HIS A 426 15.30 23.11 11.45
C HIS A 426 16.35 22.09 11.90
N ALA A 427 16.04 20.79 11.81
CA ALA A 427 16.97 19.73 12.15
C ALA A 427 18.21 19.75 11.26
N ALA A 428 18.03 19.94 9.94
CA ALA A 428 19.16 20.12 9.03
C ALA A 428 20.00 21.35 9.39
N ALA A 429 19.38 22.48 9.70
CA ALA A 429 20.10 23.69 10.12
C ALA A 429 20.88 23.49 11.43
N ALA A 430 20.46 22.57 12.30
CA ALA A 430 21.12 22.26 13.56
C ALA A 430 22.23 21.19 13.43
N ASP A 431 22.08 20.22 12.51
CA ASP A 431 22.98 19.07 12.41
C ASP A 431 23.61 18.91 10.99
N PRO A 432 24.94 19.02 10.86
CA PRO A 432 25.63 18.93 9.57
C PRO A 432 25.74 17.50 9.00
N ARG A 433 25.35 16.47 9.77
CA ARG A 433 25.28 15.09 9.26
C ARG A 433 24.15 14.94 8.23
N ILE A 434 23.09 15.74 8.35
CA ILE A 434 21.96 15.76 7.42
C ILE A 434 22.40 16.48 6.13
N LYS A 435 22.58 15.72 5.05
CA LYS A 435 23.15 16.20 3.77
C LYS A 435 22.09 16.75 2.82
N ALA A 436 20.87 16.22 2.87
CA ALA A 436 19.78 16.59 1.97
C ALA A 436 18.45 16.74 2.72
N VAL A 437 17.61 17.69 2.28
CA VAL A 437 16.28 17.95 2.87
C VAL A 437 15.21 17.87 1.79
N VAL A 438 14.15 17.11 2.03
CA VAL A 438 12.96 17.02 1.17
C VAL A 438 11.73 17.53 1.91
N CYS A 439 11.08 18.54 1.35
CA CYS A 439 9.91 19.20 1.93
C CYS A 439 8.67 18.97 1.05
N MET A 440 7.66 18.28 1.58
CA MET A 440 6.38 18.04 0.91
C MET A 440 5.31 18.94 1.49
N ALA A 441 4.78 19.86 0.67
CA ALA A 441 3.84 20.91 1.07
C ALA A 441 4.21 21.52 2.45
N PRO A 442 5.43 22.05 2.63
CA PRO A 442 5.94 22.40 3.94
C PRO A 442 5.25 23.62 4.54
N VAL A 443 5.12 23.62 5.86
CA VAL A 443 5.00 24.89 6.60
C VAL A 443 6.34 25.60 6.50
N THR A 444 6.36 26.84 6.00
CA THR A 444 7.56 27.69 5.98
C THR A 444 7.44 28.91 6.89
N SER A 445 6.22 29.42 7.07
CA SER A 445 5.85 30.47 8.00
C SER A 445 4.76 29.97 8.95
N LEU A 446 4.98 30.10 10.26
CA LEU A 446 3.98 29.68 11.25
C LEU A 446 2.77 30.62 11.25
N ASN A 447 2.99 31.94 11.06
CA ASN A 447 1.91 32.93 11.08
C ASN A 447 0.93 32.82 9.90
N THR A 448 1.26 32.05 8.86
CA THR A 448 0.33 31.68 7.78
C THR A 448 -0.79 30.76 8.28
N LEU A 449 -0.50 29.93 9.28
CA LEU A 449 -1.38 28.88 9.74
C LEU A 449 -2.55 29.46 10.58
N SER A 450 -3.74 28.86 10.44
CA SER A 450 -4.94 29.28 11.18
C SER A 450 -4.77 29.27 12.70
N GLU A 451 -4.01 28.32 13.22
CA GLU A 451 -3.73 28.12 14.64
C GLU A 451 -2.92 29.28 15.23
N PHE A 452 -2.17 29.99 14.40
CA PHE A 452 -1.29 31.09 14.80
C PHE A 452 -1.92 32.47 14.59
N LYS A 453 -3.16 32.57 14.11
CA LYS A 453 -3.78 33.89 13.81
C LYS A 453 -4.15 34.72 15.04
N ASN A 454 -4.34 34.07 16.19
CA ASN A 454 -4.84 34.71 17.42
C ASN A 454 -3.90 34.52 18.61
N ILE A 455 -2.61 34.26 18.35
CA ILE A 455 -1.61 34.12 19.40
C ILE A 455 -1.23 35.51 19.96
N ASP A 456 -0.86 35.56 21.23
CA ASP A 456 -0.47 36.80 21.91
C ASP A 456 0.88 37.34 21.41
N HIS A 457 1.76 36.44 20.95
CA HIS A 457 3.16 36.74 20.60
C HIS A 457 3.55 36.29 19.17
N PRO A 458 2.95 36.85 18.10
CA PRO A 458 3.24 36.46 16.70
C PRO A 458 4.71 36.67 16.30
N GLU A 459 5.42 37.59 16.93
CA GLU A 459 6.84 37.81 16.70
C GLU A 459 7.72 36.64 17.14
N LEU A 460 7.25 35.81 18.09
CA LEU A 460 7.95 34.60 18.50
C LEU A 460 7.82 33.50 17.45
N ALA A 461 6.67 33.42 16.77
CA ALA A 461 6.46 32.53 15.63
C ALA A 461 7.34 32.92 14.42
N ASP A 462 7.50 34.22 14.16
CA ASP A 462 8.38 34.72 13.09
C ASP A 462 9.85 34.34 13.34
N ARG A 463 10.32 34.41 14.59
CA ARG A 463 11.71 34.07 14.96
C ARG A 463 12.10 32.64 14.65
N ILE A 464 11.14 31.73 14.63
CA ILE A 464 11.38 30.31 14.31
C ILE A 464 10.87 29.93 12.92
N SER A 465 10.34 30.87 12.13
CA SER A 465 9.94 30.60 10.73
C SER A 465 11.16 30.29 9.86
N LEU A 466 11.00 29.53 8.77
CA LEU A 466 12.15 28.99 8.03
C LEU A 466 13.05 30.06 7.40
N ALA A 467 12.49 31.22 7.08
CA ALA A 467 13.26 32.37 6.61
C ALA A 467 14.33 32.81 7.63
N SER A 468 14.08 32.67 8.94
CA SER A 468 15.04 33.07 9.99
C SER A 468 16.26 32.15 10.07
N ILE A 469 16.14 30.89 9.62
CA ILE A 469 17.22 29.91 9.60
C ILE A 469 17.83 29.70 8.22
N ALA A 470 17.33 30.37 7.18
CA ALA A 470 17.86 30.28 5.82
C ALA A 470 19.39 30.53 5.73
N PRO A 471 20.01 31.43 6.52
CA PRO A 471 21.46 31.58 6.52
C PRO A 471 22.21 30.30 6.93
N LYS A 472 21.65 29.46 7.81
CA LYS A 472 22.26 28.17 8.22
C LYS A 472 22.06 27.05 7.20
N LEU A 473 21.15 27.26 6.25
CA LEU A 473 20.81 26.33 5.18
C LEU A 473 21.45 26.71 3.84
N ALA A 474 22.18 27.82 3.78
CA ALA A 474 22.87 28.28 2.59
C ALA A 474 23.76 27.18 1.99
N GLY A 475 23.61 26.95 0.69
CA GLY A 475 24.33 25.91 -0.05
C GLY A 475 23.91 24.47 0.24
N ARG A 476 22.98 24.21 1.16
CA ARG A 476 22.45 22.86 1.41
C ARG A 476 21.53 22.44 0.25
N PRO A 477 21.61 21.18 -0.22
CA PRO A 477 20.57 20.58 -1.06
C PRO A 477 19.22 20.57 -0.35
N ILE A 478 18.25 21.31 -0.89
CA ILE A 478 16.88 21.38 -0.35
C ILE A 478 15.89 21.30 -1.50
N TRP A 479 15.04 20.28 -1.46
CA TRP A 479 14.03 20.03 -2.46
C TRP A 479 12.64 20.32 -1.88
N ILE A 480 11.84 21.16 -2.53
CA ILE A 480 10.52 21.60 -2.06
C ILE A 480 9.50 21.27 -3.15
N ALA A 481 8.43 20.54 -2.81
CA ALA A 481 7.26 20.40 -3.66
C ALA A 481 5.98 20.83 -2.98
N ILE A 482 5.13 21.54 -3.72
CA ILE A 482 3.86 22.06 -3.22
C ILE A 482 2.84 22.15 -4.36
N GLY A 483 1.56 21.98 -4.01
CA GLY A 483 0.45 22.23 -4.91
C GLY A 483 0.30 23.72 -5.22
N ASP A 484 -0.05 24.06 -6.45
CA ASP A 484 -0.27 25.44 -6.88
C ASP A 484 -1.49 26.13 -6.23
N GLN A 485 -2.38 25.34 -5.61
CA GLN A 485 -3.56 25.79 -4.88
C GLN A 485 -3.51 25.47 -3.38
N ASP A 486 -2.31 25.29 -2.80
CA ASP A 486 -2.18 25.03 -1.37
C ASP A 486 -2.35 26.31 -0.52
N GLU A 487 -3.58 26.50 -0.03
CA GLU A 487 -3.93 27.61 0.87
C GLU A 487 -3.69 27.29 2.36
N ARG A 488 -3.39 26.03 2.71
CA ARG A 488 -3.23 25.62 4.12
C ARG A 488 -1.90 26.10 4.69
N VAL A 489 -0.83 25.95 3.90
CA VAL A 489 0.53 26.33 4.29
C VAL A 489 1.10 27.45 3.42
N GLY A 490 0.41 27.82 2.35
CA GLY A 490 0.74 28.97 1.50
C GLY A 490 1.77 28.64 0.42
N VAL A 491 1.33 28.57 -0.84
CA VAL A 491 2.24 28.43 -1.99
C VAL A 491 3.23 29.60 -2.10
N ASP A 492 2.77 30.81 -1.82
CA ASP A 492 3.62 32.02 -1.86
C ASP A 492 4.70 32.00 -0.78
N ASP A 493 4.39 31.50 0.42
CA ASP A 493 5.35 31.36 1.51
C ASP A 493 6.44 30.32 1.19
N ALA A 494 6.10 29.25 0.46
CA ALA A 494 7.08 28.28 -0.04
C ALA A 494 7.99 28.88 -1.12
N ILE A 495 7.43 29.68 -2.04
CA ILE A 495 8.18 30.42 -3.06
C ILE A 495 9.13 31.43 -2.41
N GLU A 496 8.66 32.18 -1.41
CA GLU A 496 9.47 33.15 -0.69
C GLU A 496 10.63 32.49 0.05
N PHE A 497 10.38 31.38 0.74
CA PHE A 497 11.44 30.62 1.41
C PHE A 497 12.51 30.11 0.43
N SER A 498 12.10 29.55 -0.72
CA SER A 498 13.05 29.12 -1.76
C SER A 498 13.94 30.28 -2.25
N ARG A 499 13.35 31.46 -2.48
CA ARG A 499 14.10 32.67 -2.84
C ARG A 499 15.06 33.11 -1.74
N CYS A 500 14.64 33.00 -0.47
CA CYS A 500 15.47 33.30 0.68
C CYS A 500 16.72 32.40 0.72
N LEU A 501 16.56 31.09 0.52
CA LEU A 501 17.68 30.13 0.44
C LEU A 501 18.68 30.50 -0.65
N THR A 502 18.20 30.87 -1.84
CA THR A 502 19.08 31.31 -2.94
C THR A 502 19.80 32.62 -2.60
N ALA A 503 19.09 33.60 -2.03
CA ALA A 503 19.68 34.87 -1.64
C ALA A 503 20.78 34.71 -0.58
N GLU A 504 20.55 33.89 0.45
CA GLU A 504 21.55 33.62 1.49
C GLU A 504 22.76 32.83 0.97
N SER A 505 22.54 31.87 0.06
CA SER A 505 23.64 31.14 -0.60
C SER A 505 24.55 32.11 -1.38
N LEU A 506 23.96 33.02 -2.16
CA LEU A 506 24.71 34.03 -2.91
C LEU A 506 25.48 34.99 -1.98
N LYS A 507 24.87 35.44 -0.87
CA LYS A 507 25.55 36.30 0.13
C LYS A 507 26.76 35.61 0.74
N GLN A 508 26.71 34.28 0.91
CA GLN A 508 27.78 33.49 1.50
C GLN A 508 28.80 32.96 0.47
N GLY A 509 28.60 33.25 -0.82
CA GLY A 509 29.52 32.82 -1.88
C GLY A 509 29.48 31.32 -2.17
N VAL A 510 28.38 30.63 -1.82
CA VAL A 510 28.17 29.20 -2.10
C VAL A 510 27.07 29.02 -3.15
N PRO A 511 27.14 27.98 -4.01
CA PRO A 511 26.06 27.68 -4.96
C PRO A 511 24.76 27.37 -4.22
N SER A 512 23.65 27.95 -4.66
CA SER A 512 22.33 27.52 -4.18
C SER A 512 22.00 26.15 -4.77
N GLN A 513 21.54 25.24 -3.92
CA GLN A 513 21.08 23.89 -4.29
C GLN A 513 19.60 23.70 -3.91
N ALA A 514 18.84 24.81 -3.88
CA ALA A 514 17.42 24.79 -3.58
C ALA A 514 16.62 24.54 -4.87
N GLU A 515 15.75 23.54 -4.85
CA GLU A 515 14.83 23.20 -5.94
C GLU A 515 13.38 23.38 -5.48
N LEU A 516 12.58 24.08 -6.29
CA LEU A 516 11.16 24.33 -6.01
C LEU A 516 10.29 23.78 -7.13
N HIS A 517 9.36 22.92 -6.76
CA HIS A 517 8.42 22.25 -7.64
C HIS A 517 6.99 22.67 -7.27
N VAL A 518 6.48 23.70 -7.95
CA VAL A 518 5.07 24.06 -7.89
C VAL A 518 4.34 23.29 -8.98
N VAL A 519 3.35 22.48 -8.60
CA VAL A 519 2.66 21.59 -9.54
C VAL A 519 1.14 21.73 -9.44
N PRO A 520 0.40 21.53 -10.55
CA PRO A 520 -1.05 21.53 -10.53
C PRO A 520 -1.59 20.47 -9.57
N GLU A 521 -2.26 20.89 -8.50
CA GLU A 521 -2.84 20.00 -7.50
C GLU A 521 -4.21 20.52 -7.02
N PRO A 522 -5.30 20.10 -7.68
CA PRO A 522 -6.64 20.64 -7.41
C PRO A 522 -7.20 20.22 -6.04
N ARG A 523 -6.54 19.35 -5.29
CA ARG A 523 -6.97 18.90 -3.96
C ARG A 523 -6.50 19.84 -2.83
N GLY A 524 -5.71 20.87 -3.13
CA GLY A 524 -5.15 21.79 -2.13
C GLY A 524 -4.01 21.14 -1.35
N HIS A 525 -4.10 21.13 -0.02
CA HIS A 525 -3.03 20.67 0.88
C HIS A 525 -2.84 19.14 0.87
N THR A 526 -2.16 18.65 -0.16
CA THR A 526 -1.78 17.25 -0.31
C THR A 526 -0.38 17.13 -0.90
N THR A 527 0.29 16.02 -0.64
CA THR A 527 1.56 15.73 -1.34
C THR A 527 1.27 15.52 -2.84
N PRO A 528 1.98 16.23 -3.73
CA PRO A 528 1.83 15.99 -5.15
C PRO A 528 2.17 14.55 -5.56
N PRO A 529 1.38 13.90 -6.45
CA PRO A 529 1.48 12.46 -6.72
C PRO A 529 2.83 11.91 -7.18
N ARG A 530 3.65 12.71 -7.88
CA ARG A 530 4.97 12.31 -8.40
C ARG A 530 6.15 12.78 -7.55
N ALA A 531 5.90 13.71 -6.64
CA ALA A 531 6.92 14.31 -5.80
C ALA A 531 7.72 13.26 -5.00
N PRO A 532 7.12 12.22 -4.38
CA PRO A 532 7.86 11.24 -3.60
C PRO A 532 8.93 10.46 -4.36
N ALA A 533 8.59 9.93 -5.54
CA ALA A 533 9.52 9.17 -6.37
C ALA A 533 10.65 10.07 -6.91
N GLN A 534 10.30 11.27 -7.39
CA GLN A 534 11.28 12.25 -7.86
C GLN A 534 12.23 12.67 -6.74
N ALA A 535 11.72 12.90 -5.54
CA ALA A 535 12.53 13.25 -4.38
C ALA A 535 13.45 12.09 -3.95
N ALA A 536 13.00 10.83 -4.06
CA ALA A 536 13.85 9.67 -3.78
C ALA A 536 15.00 9.55 -4.78
N ASP A 537 14.74 9.75 -6.07
CA ASP A 537 15.79 9.79 -7.11
C ASP A 537 16.78 10.93 -6.87
N TRP A 538 16.27 12.10 -6.50
CA TRP A 538 17.09 13.26 -6.16
C TRP A 538 17.96 13.02 -4.92
N ILE A 539 17.41 12.44 -3.84
CA ILE A 539 18.21 12.07 -2.66
C ILE A 539 19.34 11.12 -3.06
N GLU A 540 19.04 10.11 -3.87
CA GLU A 540 20.04 9.13 -4.29
C GLU A 540 21.16 9.77 -5.12
N GLU A 541 20.83 10.75 -5.96
CA GLU A 541 21.83 11.52 -6.72
C GLU A 541 22.74 12.35 -5.79
N ILE A 542 22.15 13.01 -4.79
CA ILE A 542 22.90 13.85 -3.83
C ILE A 542 23.79 13.02 -2.89
N LEU A 543 23.31 11.87 -2.44
CA LEU A 543 24.03 11.01 -1.48
C LEU A 543 24.97 10.00 -2.13
N ARG A 544 25.00 9.92 -3.47
CA ARG A 544 25.89 9.01 -4.19
C ARG A 544 27.35 9.37 -3.90
N GLN A 545 28.09 8.42 -3.34
CA GLN A 545 29.53 8.56 -3.24
C GLN A 545 30.16 8.40 -4.64
N PRO A 546 31.22 9.16 -4.98
CA PRO A 546 31.94 8.94 -6.22
C PRO A 546 32.45 7.50 -6.27
N THR A 547 32.17 6.80 -7.36
CA THR A 547 32.77 5.49 -7.63
C THR A 547 34.25 5.68 -7.93
N ASP A 548 35.12 5.09 -7.11
CA ASP A 548 36.58 5.05 -7.32
C ASP A 548 36.98 4.43 -8.67
#